data_AF-A0A374VGE8-F1
#
_entry.id   AF-A0A374VGE8-F1
#
_cell.length_a   1.000
_cell.length_b   1.000
_cell.length_c   1.000
_cell.angle_alpha   90.00
_cell.angle_beta   90.00
_cell.angle_gamma   90.00
#
_symmetry.space_group_name_H-M   'P 1'
#
loop_
_entity.id
_entity.type
_entity.pdbx_description
1 polymer ?
#
loop_
_entity_poly.entity_id
_entity_poly.type
_entity_poly.pdbx_seq_one_letter_code
_entity_poly.pdbx_strand_id
1 'polypeptide(L)'
;MAENIKDATGAAPVPEGAIWNPGNATGQLHLGIDVGSTTVKLAVLNDANEIVYAKYQRHHTDVRACARDLFTGVVNLMPTEQMTCAITGSGGLLLSQ
;
A
#
# COMPACT_ATOMS: atom_id res chain seq x y z
N MET A 1 -18.00 -18.64 12.62
CA MET A 1 -18.16 -17.52 13.56
C MET A 1 -16.87 -16.73 13.59
N ALA A 2 -16.83 -15.63 12.84
CA ALA A 2 -16.05 -14.44 13.10
C ALA A 2 -16.71 -13.37 12.23
N GLU A 3 -17.67 -12.66 12.83
CA GLU A 3 -18.36 -11.57 12.16
C GLU A 3 -17.37 -10.41 12.03
N ASN A 4 -17.05 -10.02 10.80
CA ASN A 4 -16.29 -8.81 10.54
C ASN A 4 -17.12 -7.61 11.02
N ILE A 5 -16.67 -7.02 12.11
CA ILE A 5 -17.15 -5.73 12.60
C ILE A 5 -16.87 -4.72 11.48
N LYS A 6 -17.94 -4.22 10.87
CA LYS A 6 -17.86 -3.11 9.92
C LYS A 6 -17.55 -1.85 10.71
N ASP A 7 -16.37 -1.28 10.51
CA ASP A 7 -16.06 0.04 11.06
C ASP A 7 -17.07 1.07 10.52
N ALA A 8 -17.54 1.96 11.40
CA ALA A 8 -18.71 2.82 11.24
C ALA A 8 -18.54 3.99 10.24
N THR A 9 -17.57 3.94 9.34
CA THR A 9 -17.22 5.02 8.41
C THR A 9 -17.55 4.73 6.94
N GLY A 10 -18.01 3.52 6.61
CA GLY A 10 -18.20 3.11 5.21
C GLY A 10 -16.89 2.94 4.42
N ALA A 11 -15.74 3.09 5.08
CA ALA A 11 -14.42 2.84 4.52
C ALA A 11 -14.12 1.33 4.51
N ALA A 12 -13.36 0.87 3.52
CA ALA A 12 -12.89 -0.50 3.46
C ALA A 12 -12.04 -0.86 4.70
N PRO A 13 -12.02 -2.13 5.14
CA PRO A 13 -11.20 -2.54 6.27
C PRO A 13 -9.72 -2.30 5.99
N VAL A 14 -9.01 -1.74 6.97
CA VAL A 14 -7.56 -1.52 6.89
C VAL A 14 -6.86 -2.90 6.87
N PRO A 15 -5.98 -3.17 5.89
CA PRO A 15 -5.26 -4.45 5.84
C PRO A 15 -4.45 -4.69 7.11
N GLU A 16 -4.40 -5.94 7.57
CA GLU A 16 -3.61 -6.31 8.75
C GLU A 16 -2.13 -5.89 8.58
N GLY A 17 -1.58 -5.31 9.66
CA GLY A 17 -0.20 -4.81 9.70
C GLY A 17 0.06 -3.53 8.90
N ALA A 18 -0.98 -2.89 8.34
CA ALA A 18 -0.84 -1.60 7.68
C ALA A 18 -0.92 -0.43 8.66
N ILE A 19 -0.15 0.62 8.36
CA ILE A 19 -0.36 1.97 8.90
C ILE A 19 -1.38 2.66 8.00
N TRP A 20 -2.38 3.32 8.60
CA TRP A 20 -3.41 4.07 7.89
C TRP A 20 -3.74 5.38 8.63
N ASN A 21 -3.41 6.50 8.01
CA ASN A 21 -3.64 7.86 8.53
C ASN A 21 -4.46 8.66 7.52
N PRO A 22 -5.79 8.49 7.46
CA PRO A 22 -6.64 9.15 6.46
C PRO A 22 -6.57 10.68 6.54
N GLY A 23 -6.33 11.24 7.72
CA GLY A 23 -6.18 12.70 7.90
C GLY A 23 -4.98 13.29 7.16
N ASN A 24 -3.99 12.47 6.80
CA ASN A 24 -2.81 12.92 6.07
C ASN A 24 -3.03 12.86 4.54
N ALA A 25 -4.14 12.28 4.06
CA ALA A 25 -4.48 12.16 2.63
C ALA A 25 -4.87 13.51 2.01
N THR A 26 -3.92 14.45 1.98
CA THR A 26 -4.10 15.82 1.50
C THR A 26 -3.01 16.18 0.50
N GLY A 27 -3.30 17.11 -0.41
CA GLY A 27 -2.35 17.48 -1.48
C GLY A 27 -2.12 16.35 -2.48
N GLN A 28 -0.95 16.36 -3.12
CA GLN A 28 -0.54 15.31 -4.04
C GLN A 28 -0.08 14.08 -3.26
N LEU A 29 -0.40 12.91 -3.80
CA LEU A 29 0.00 11.63 -3.22
C LEU A 29 1.12 10.98 -4.03
N HIS A 30 2.06 10.38 -3.31
CA HIS A 30 3.23 9.71 -3.85
C HIS A 30 3.28 8.28 -3.33
N LEU A 31 3.14 7.31 -4.22
CA LEU A 31 3.28 5.90 -3.92
C LEU A 31 4.72 5.46 -4.21
N GLY A 32 5.38 4.92 -3.19
CA GLY A 32 6.67 4.25 -3.31
C GLY A 32 6.53 2.76 -3.03
N ILE A 33 7.14 1.94 -3.88
CA ILE A 33 7.25 0.49 -3.64
C ILE A 33 8.72 0.06 -3.73
N ASP A 34 9.19 -0.63 -2.69
CA ASP A 34 10.54 -1.19 -2.59
C ASP A 34 10.47 -2.71 -2.57
N VAL A 35 10.99 -3.32 -3.64
CA VAL A 35 10.99 -4.77 -3.82
C VAL A 35 12.37 -5.34 -3.49
N GLY A 36 12.50 -5.86 -2.27
CA GLY A 36 13.70 -6.56 -1.81
C GLY A 36 13.66 -8.06 -2.12
N SER A 37 14.76 -8.75 -1.81
CA SER A 37 14.94 -10.20 -1.99
C SER A 37 14.08 -11.08 -1.07
N THR A 38 13.38 -10.48 -0.11
CA THR A 38 12.58 -11.20 0.89
C THR A 38 11.25 -10.51 1.19
N THR A 39 11.19 -9.19 1.05
CA THR A 39 10.04 -8.36 1.40
C THR A 39 9.72 -7.36 0.31
N VAL A 40 8.44 -7.05 0.18
CA VAL A 40 7.95 -5.89 -0.55
C VAL A 40 7.42 -4.88 0.47
N LYS A 41 7.76 -3.61 0.27
CA LYS A 41 7.31 -2.49 1.09
C LYS A 41 6.55 -1.53 0.20
N LEU A 42 5.42 -1.04 0.66
CA LEU A 42 4.66 -0.01 -0.03
C LEU A 42 4.37 1.13 0.96
N ALA A 43 4.59 2.36 0.53
CA ALA A 43 4.22 3.57 1.27
C ALA A 43 3.51 4.56 0.34
N VAL A 44 2.50 5.25 0.89
CA VAL A 44 1.86 6.41 0.29
C VAL A 44 2.14 7.60 1.19
N LEU A 45 2.73 8.64 0.61
CA LEU A 45 3.05 9.90 1.28
C LEU A 45 2.26 11.05 0.66
N ASN A 46 1.99 12.08 1.45
CA ASN A 46 1.54 13.38 0.95
C ASN A 46 2.73 14.30 0.62
N ASP A 47 2.45 15.51 0.12
CA ASP A 47 3.47 16.54 -0.17
C ASP A 47 4.29 16.98 1.05
N ALA A 48 3.75 16.81 2.26
CA ALA A 48 4.46 17.09 3.51
C ALA A 48 5.38 15.94 3.96
N ASN A 49 5.51 14.89 3.15
CA ASN A 49 6.22 13.64 3.44
C ASN A 49 5.64 12.87 4.64
N GLU A 50 4.37 13.10 4.97
CA GLU A 50 3.69 12.37 6.04
C GLU A 50 3.10 11.06 5.49
N ILE A 51 3.16 10.02 6.31
CA ILE A 51 2.62 8.71 5.93
C ILE A 51 1.10 8.78 5.93
N VAL A 52 0.51 8.49 4.77
CA VAL A 52 -0.94 8.27 4.59
C VAL A 52 -1.24 6.78 4.74
N TYR A 53 -0.47 5.93 4.07
CA TYR A 53 -0.57 4.47 4.16
C TYR A 53 0.83 3.84 4.11
N ALA A 54 1.07 2.76 4.85
CA ALA A 54 2.26 1.95 4.64
C ALA A 54 2.02 0.49 5.03
N LYS A 55 2.57 -0.45 4.25
CA LYS A 55 2.54 -1.88 4.56
C LYS A 55 3.79 -2.60 4.07
N TYR A 56 4.23 -3.55 4.87
CA TYR A 56 5.39 -4.40 4.63
C TYR A 56 4.92 -5.84 4.59
N GLN A 57 5.32 -6.60 3.57
CA GLN A 57 4.90 -7.98 3.41
C GLN A 57 6.04 -8.84 2.87
N ARG A 58 6.22 -10.04 3.43
CA ARG A 58 7.15 -11.03 2.86
C ARG A 58 6.54 -11.61 1.60
N HIS A 59 7.33 -11.70 0.53
CA HIS A 59 6.80 -12.19 -0.74
C HIS A 59 6.76 -13.72 -0.83
N HIS A 60 7.47 -14.45 0.05
CA HIS A 60 7.47 -15.92 0.08
C HIS A 60 7.63 -16.56 -1.31
N THR A 61 8.64 -16.11 -2.07
CA THR A 61 8.92 -16.48 -3.48
C THR A 61 7.97 -15.97 -4.56
N ASP A 62 6.84 -15.36 -4.21
CA ASP A 62 5.90 -14.74 -5.16
C ASP A 62 5.82 -13.22 -4.98
N VAL A 63 6.75 -12.53 -5.64
CA VAL A 63 6.84 -11.05 -5.62
C VAL A 63 5.63 -10.39 -6.27
N ARG A 64 5.10 -10.98 -7.36
CA ARG A 64 4.01 -10.38 -8.14
C ARG A 64 2.69 -10.41 -7.37
N ALA A 65 2.35 -11.57 -6.79
CA ALA A 65 1.17 -11.67 -5.95
C ALA A 65 1.29 -10.73 -4.73
N CYS A 66 2.44 -10.70 -4.08
CA CYS A 66 2.69 -9.81 -2.94
C CYS A 66 2.52 -8.33 -3.32
N ALA A 67 3.08 -7.89 -4.45
CA ALA A 67 2.94 -6.51 -4.90
C ALA A 67 1.48 -6.17 -5.23
N ARG A 68 0.77 -7.05 -5.94
CA ARG A 68 -0.66 -6.90 -6.25
C ARG A 68 -1.48 -6.73 -4.97
N ASP A 69 -1.28 -7.60 -3.98
CA ASP A 69 -2.03 -7.56 -2.72
C ASP A 69 -1.77 -6.25 -1.95
N LEU A 70 -0.53 -5.73 -2.00
CA LEU A 70 -0.20 -4.42 -1.45
C LEU A 70 -0.91 -3.27 -2.18
N PHE A 71 -0.94 -3.28 -3.52
CA PHE A 71 -1.68 -2.29 -4.30
C PHE A 71 -3.20 -2.37 -4.06
N THR A 72 -3.77 -3.57 -3.96
CA THR A 72 -5.19 -3.75 -3.63
C THR A 72 -5.53 -3.14 -2.26
N GLY A 73 -4.63 -3.25 -1.28
CA GLY A 73 -4.79 -2.58 0.02
C GLY A 73 -4.93 -1.05 -0.10
N VAL A 74 -4.13 -0.43 -0.98
CA VAL A 74 -4.22 1.01 -1.26
C VAL A 74 -5.52 1.36 -1.96
N VAL A 75 -5.85 0.68 -3.06
CA VAL A 75 -7.04 0.97 -3.89
C VAL A 75 -8.33 0.79 -3.10
N ASN A 76 -8.39 -0.18 -2.18
CA ASN A 76 -9.57 -0.37 -1.35
C ASN A 76 -9.80 0.81 -0.38
N LEU A 77 -8.74 1.40 0.14
CA LEU A 77 -8.81 2.54 1.08
C LEU A 77 -8.92 3.90 0.36
N MET A 78 -8.34 4.00 -0.83
CA MET A 78 -8.25 5.21 -1.66
C MET A 78 -8.55 4.86 -3.12
N PRO A 79 -9.84 4.62 -3.47
CA PRO A 79 -10.22 4.11 -4.78
C PRO A 79 -10.20 5.16 -5.91
N THR A 80 -10.20 6.45 -5.58
CA THR A 80 -10.36 7.54 -6.57
C THR A 80 -9.17 8.48 -6.65
N GLU A 81 -8.24 8.34 -5.71
CA GLU A 81 -7.09 9.21 -5.53
C GLU A 81 -6.04 8.94 -6.61
N GLN A 82 -5.65 10.02 -7.29
CA GLN A 82 -4.52 9.96 -8.21
C GLN A 82 -3.21 10.09 -7.43
N MET A 83 -2.22 9.31 -7.84
CA MET A 83 -0.92 9.29 -7.19
C MET A 83 0.19 9.09 -8.22
N THR A 84 1.33 9.72 -7.98
CA THR A 84 2.57 9.34 -8.67
C THR A 84 3.07 8.01 -8.12
N CYS A 85 3.83 7.26 -8.92
CA CYS A 85 4.36 5.97 -8.51
C CYS A 85 5.86 5.88 -8.82
N ALA A 86 6.63 5.45 -7.83
CA ALA A 86 8.05 5.14 -7.97
C ALA A 86 8.32 3.71 -7.47
N ILE A 87 9.06 2.95 -8.27
CA ILE A 87 9.46 1.56 -7.97
C ILE A 87 10.97 1.53 -7.76
N THR A 88 11.40 0.89 -6.67
CA THR A 88 12.81 0.66 -6.35
C THR A 88 13.04 -0.77 -5.86
N GLY A 89 14.27 -1.08 -5.51
CA GLY A 89 14.70 -2.39 -5.04
C GLY A 89 15.09 -3.32 -6.18
N SER A 90 15.97 -4.27 -5.89
CA SER A 90 16.56 -5.18 -6.88
C SER A 90 15.52 -6.11 -7.53
N GLY A 91 14.40 -6.38 -6.85
CA GLY A 91 13.30 -7.17 -7.39
C GLY A 91 12.31 -6.35 -8.23
N GLY A 92 12.46 -5.02 -8.31
CA GLY A 92 11.51 -4.13 -8.99
C GLY A 92 11.41 -4.38 -10.50
N LEU A 93 12.48 -4.88 -11.14
CA LEU A 93 12.48 -5.24 -12.56
C LEU A 93 11.46 -6.35 -12.90
N LEU A 94 11.10 -7.20 -11.93
CA LEU A 94 10.09 -8.25 -12.10
C LEU A 94 8.66 -7.70 -12.21
N LEU A 95 8.44 -6.45 -11.78
CA LEU A 95 7.16 -5.75 -11.84
C LEU A 95 7.01 -4.90 -13.11
N SER A 96 8.10 -4.62 -13.85
CA SER A 96 8.08 -3.77 -15.04
C SER A 96 7.88 -4.54 -16.36
N GLN A 97 7.47 -5.81 -16.30
CA GLN A 97 7.23 -6.69 -17.45
C GLN A 97 5.79 -7.19 -17.48
#